data_AF-A0A3D4PI71-F1
#
_entry.id   AF-A0A3D4PI71-F1
#
_cell.length_a   1.000
_cell.length_b   1.000
_cell.length_c   1.000
_cell.angle_alpha   90.00
_cell.angle_beta   90.00
_cell.angle_gamma   90.00
#
_symmetry.space_group_name_H-M   'P 1'
#
loop_
_entity.id
_entity.type
_entity.pdbx_description
1 polymer ?
#
loop_
_entity_poly.entity_id
_entity_poly.type
_entity_poly.pdbx_seq_one_letter_code
_entity_poly.pdbx_strand_id
1 'polypeptide(L)'
;MHNTWPPKLDRLSSELLLNEFESAVVFSTDHWQNAELELDGGKLGIVIQLTEGNYNQEARSRIRDVLRHLPVMDNRILQSCIDEQRRSGHHGRNYQNSLMLVTITDNIKVTLWYVGTGVNTEWDESFFKDENGNWIYVERG
;
A
#
# COMPACT_ATOMS: atom_id res chain seq x y z
N MET A 1 -8.68 -26.22 -5.88
CA MET A 1 -8.34 -24.91 -6.49
C MET A 1 -7.77 -24.03 -5.38
N HIS A 2 -6.47 -23.74 -5.43
CA HIS A 2 -5.84 -22.86 -4.45
C HIS A 2 -6.11 -21.41 -4.87
N ASN A 3 -7.00 -20.73 -4.16
CA ASN A 3 -7.13 -19.28 -4.27
C ASN A 3 -5.79 -18.67 -3.83
N THR A 4 -5.03 -18.13 -4.78
CA THR A 4 -3.90 -17.24 -4.46
C THR A 4 -4.50 -15.93 -3.98
N TRP A 5 -4.56 -15.77 -2.66
CA TRP A 5 -5.14 -14.63 -1.97
C TRP A 5 -4.13 -14.11 -0.91
N PRO A 6 -3.98 -12.80 -0.71
CA PRO A 6 -4.65 -11.70 -1.42
C PRO A 6 -4.29 -11.64 -2.92
N PRO A 7 -5.06 -10.91 -3.76
CA PRO A 7 -4.61 -10.60 -5.12
C PRO A 7 -3.27 -9.89 -4.99
N LYS A 8 -2.22 -10.59 -5.40
CA LYS A 8 -0.88 -10.06 -5.26
C LYS A 8 -0.75 -8.84 -6.17
N LEU A 9 -0.33 -7.71 -5.59
CA LEU A 9 0.00 -6.52 -6.38
C LEU A 9 1.16 -6.80 -7.36
N ASP A 10 1.92 -7.89 -7.14
CA ASP A 10 2.94 -8.39 -8.07
C ASP A 10 2.42 -8.75 -9.48
N ARG A 11 1.10 -8.93 -9.65
CA ARG A 11 0.47 -9.20 -10.96
C ARG A 11 0.02 -7.97 -11.71
N LEU A 12 -0.02 -6.82 -11.05
CA LEU A 12 -0.44 -5.56 -11.65
C LEU A 12 0.80 -4.78 -12.05
N SER A 13 0.90 -4.40 -13.32
CA SER A 13 1.89 -3.41 -13.69
C SER A 13 1.59 -2.11 -12.94
N SER A 14 2.64 -1.39 -12.55
CA SER A 14 2.55 -0.06 -11.96
C SER A 14 1.66 0.89 -12.77
N GLU A 15 1.63 0.72 -14.10
CA GLU A 15 0.78 1.49 -15.01
C GLU A 15 -0.71 1.13 -14.91
N LEU A 16 -1.04 -0.17 -14.79
CA LEU A 16 -2.43 -0.61 -14.61
C LEU A 16 -2.99 -0.11 -13.29
N LEU A 17 -2.23 -0.25 -12.20
CA LEU A 17 -2.62 0.26 -10.89
C LEU A 17 -2.84 1.79 -10.91
N LEU A 18 -1.98 2.51 -11.62
CA LEU A 18 -2.12 3.95 -11.80
C LEU A 18 -3.42 4.30 -12.53
N ASN A 19 -3.71 3.61 -13.63
CA ASN A 19 -4.89 3.89 -14.46
C ASN A 19 -6.19 3.57 -13.72
N GLU A 20 -6.26 2.44 -13.02
CA GLU A 20 -7.41 2.07 -12.19
C GLU A 20 -7.60 3.05 -11.03
N PHE A 21 -6.50 3.53 -10.43
CA PHE A 21 -6.61 4.55 -9.38
C PHE A 21 -7.14 5.86 -9.94
N GLU A 22 -6.60 6.36 -11.05
CA GLU A 22 -7.06 7.62 -11.64
C GLU A 22 -8.52 7.55 -12.13
N SER A 23 -9.02 6.37 -12.51
CA SER A 23 -10.41 6.18 -12.91
C SER A 23 -11.37 6.05 -11.70
N ALA A 24 -10.89 5.51 -10.58
CA ALA A 24 -11.69 5.23 -9.39
C ALA A 24 -11.68 6.34 -8.32
N VAL A 25 -10.79 7.33 -8.43
CA VAL A 25 -10.74 8.44 -7.47
C VAL A 25 -12.05 9.22 -7.47
N VAL A 26 -12.77 9.13 -6.35
CA VAL A 26 -13.89 10.01 -6.06
C VAL A 26 -13.33 11.21 -5.30
N PHE A 27 -13.33 12.39 -5.94
CA PHE A 27 -12.81 13.62 -5.36
C PHE A 27 -13.55 13.97 -4.07
N SER A 28 -12.91 13.73 -2.93
CA SER A 28 -13.32 14.25 -1.63
C SER A 28 -12.52 15.50 -1.31
N THR A 29 -13.21 16.56 -0.89
CA THR A 29 -12.57 17.78 -0.40
C THR A 29 -12.06 17.53 1.01
N ASP A 30 -10.83 17.98 1.28
CA ASP A 30 -10.19 18.04 2.60
C ASP A 30 -9.30 16.84 3.01
N HIS A 31 -8.27 16.55 2.20
CA HIS A 31 -7.07 15.74 2.56
C HIS A 31 -7.15 14.22 2.34
N TRP A 32 -8.31 13.70 1.96
CA TRP A 32 -8.50 12.27 1.70
C TRP A 32 -8.84 12.03 0.24
N GLN A 33 -8.22 11.02 -0.37
CA GLN A 33 -8.60 10.51 -1.68
C GLN A 33 -8.92 9.02 -1.51
N ASN A 34 -10.15 8.64 -1.82
CA ASN A 34 -10.59 7.26 -1.77
C ASN A 34 -10.66 6.73 -3.19
N ALA A 35 -10.02 5.58 -3.42
CA ALA A 35 -10.20 4.81 -4.63
C ALA A 35 -10.52 3.36 -4.26
N GLU A 36 -11.63 2.86 -4.76
CA GLU A 36 -11.91 1.44 -4.72
C GLU A 36 -11.47 0.85 -6.06
N LEU A 37 -10.37 0.11 -6.05
CA LEU A 37 -9.82 -0.51 -7.24
C LEU A 37 -10.47 -1.88 -7.43
N GLU A 38 -11.10 -2.10 -8.57
CA GLU A 38 -11.56 -3.42 -8.96
C GLU A 38 -10.42 -4.11 -9.72
N LEU A 39 -9.89 -5.19 -9.15
CA LEU A 39 -8.74 -5.91 -9.69
C LEU A 39 -9.14 -7.36 -10.01
N ASP A 40 -8.41 -8.00 -10.92
CA ASP A 40 -8.62 -9.42 -11.23
C ASP A 40 -8.42 -10.29 -9.96
N GLY A 41 -9.53 -10.72 -9.36
CA GLY A 41 -9.55 -11.52 -8.13
C GLY A 41 -10.14 -10.83 -6.89
N GLY A 42 -10.63 -9.59 -7.00
CA GLY A 42 -11.40 -8.91 -5.96
C GLY A 42 -11.31 -7.38 -5.98
N LYS A 43 -11.98 -6.75 -5.02
CA LYS A 43 -11.89 -5.29 -4.79
C LYS A 43 -10.78 -5.00 -3.79
N LEU A 44 -9.90 -4.06 -4.13
CA LEU A 44 -8.92 -3.46 -3.24
C LEU A 44 -9.33 -2.02 -2.97
N GLY A 45 -9.88 -1.76 -1.78
CA GLY A 45 -10.08 -0.39 -1.32
C GLY A 45 -8.74 0.20 -0.89
N ILE A 46 -8.20 1.15 -1.66
CA ILE A 46 -7.06 1.94 -1.23
C ILE A 46 -7.56 3.32 -0.82
N VAL A 47 -7.47 3.60 0.46
CA VAL A 47 -7.57 4.99 0.95
C VAL A 47 -6.19 5.61 0.85
N ILE A 48 -6.08 6.77 0.21
CA ILE A 48 -4.88 7.59 0.25
C ILE A 48 -5.16 8.84 1.07
N GLN A 49 -4.42 9.01 2.15
CA GLN A 49 -4.46 10.19 2.98
C GLN A 49 -3.24 11.06 2.72
N LEU A 50 -3.46 12.34 2.44
CA LEU A 50 -2.42 13.36 2.52
C LEU A 50 -2.45 13.93 3.93
N THR A 51 -1.36 13.88 4.70
CA THR A 51 -1.37 14.51 6.03
C THR A 51 -1.24 16.03 5.93
N GLU A 52 -0.72 16.53 4.82
CA GLU A 52 -0.49 17.95 4.58
C GLU A 52 -0.94 18.38 3.17
N GLY A 53 -1.69 19.48 3.13
CA GLY A 53 -2.04 20.17 1.89
C GLY A 53 -3.29 19.63 1.18
N ASN A 54 -3.81 20.45 0.27
CA ASN A 54 -4.93 20.10 -0.58
C ASN A 54 -4.50 19.21 -1.74
N TYR A 55 -5.46 18.44 -2.28
CA TYR A 55 -5.25 17.69 -3.51
C TYR A 55 -5.04 18.66 -4.69
N ASN A 56 -3.77 18.88 -5.05
CA ASN A 56 -3.32 19.73 -6.14
C ASN A 56 -2.40 18.94 -7.11
N GLN A 57 -1.82 19.60 -8.11
CA GLN A 57 -0.96 18.93 -9.09
C GLN A 57 0.28 18.28 -8.46
N GLU A 58 0.86 18.90 -7.45
CA GLU A 58 2.02 18.36 -6.72
C GLU A 58 1.62 17.12 -5.91
N ALA A 59 0.49 17.17 -5.19
CA ALA A 59 -0.07 16.02 -4.49
C ALA A 59 -0.37 14.85 -5.45
N ARG A 60 -0.94 15.15 -6.62
CA ARG A 60 -1.18 14.14 -7.66
C ARG A 60 0.12 13.52 -8.17
N SER A 61 1.17 14.32 -8.35
CA SER A 61 2.50 13.82 -8.74
C SER A 61 3.08 12.87 -7.69
N ARG A 62 2.97 13.23 -6.40
CA ARG A 62 3.37 12.36 -5.28
C ARG A 62 2.62 11.04 -5.30
N ILE A 63 1.29 11.09 -5.36
CA ILE A 63 0.44 9.89 -5.36
C ILE A 63 0.82 8.96 -6.50
N ARG A 64 1.03 9.49 -7.71
CA ARG A 64 1.47 8.70 -8.87
C ARG A 64 2.82 8.04 -8.63
N ASP A 65 3.77 8.76 -8.03
CA ASP A 65 5.07 8.21 -7.69
C ASP A 65 4.96 7.06 -6.68
N VAL A 66 4.14 7.22 -5.64
CA VAL A 66 3.89 6.16 -4.64
C VAL A 66 3.23 4.94 -5.29
N LEU A 67 2.17 5.14 -6.07
CA LEU A 67 1.47 4.05 -6.75
C LEU A 67 2.38 3.28 -7.71
N ARG A 68 3.33 3.97 -8.38
CA ARG A 68 4.32 3.28 -9.22
C ARG A 68 5.22 2.33 -8.45
N HIS A 69 5.55 2.66 -7.20
CA HIS A 69 6.44 1.87 -6.36
C HIS A 69 5.69 0.93 -5.40
N LEU A 70 4.36 1.04 -5.31
CA LEU A 70 3.54 0.26 -4.40
C LEU A 70 3.74 -1.26 -4.54
N PRO A 71 3.86 -1.87 -5.74
CA PRO A 71 4.13 -3.30 -5.85
C PRO A 71 5.46 -3.74 -5.20
N VAL A 72 6.49 -2.88 -5.27
CA VAL A 72 7.79 -3.15 -4.64
C VAL A 72 7.68 -3.05 -3.12
N MET A 73 6.97 -2.02 -2.63
CA MET A 73 6.72 -1.85 -1.19
C MET A 73 5.88 -3.00 -0.61
N ASP A 74 4.81 -3.40 -1.31
CA ASP A 74 3.93 -4.53 -0.93
C ASP A 74 4.72 -5.84 -0.82
N ASN A 75 5.57 -6.14 -1.81
CA ASN A 75 6.41 -7.33 -1.78
C ASN A 75 7.36 -7.35 -0.57
N ARG A 76 7.86 -6.19 -0.13
CA ARG A 76 8.70 -6.09 1.08
C ARG A 76 7.92 -6.45 2.34
N ILE A 77 6.67 -5.99 2.43
CA ILE A 77 5.79 -6.27 3.56
C ILE A 77 5.39 -7.74 3.58
N LEU A 78 5.11 -8.32 2.41
CA LEU A 78 4.89 -9.77 2.27
C LEU A 78 6.10 -10.58 2.74
N GLN A 79 7.32 -10.11 2.46
CA GLN A 79 8.52 -10.78 2.95
C GLN A 79 8.64 -10.68 4.49
N SER A 80 8.41 -9.50 5.07
CA SER A 80 8.35 -9.29 6.52
C SER A 80 7.34 -10.24 7.17
N CYS A 81 6.20 -10.47 6.52
CA CYS A 81 5.16 -11.33 7.04
C CYS A 81 5.48 -12.82 6.99
N ILE A 82 6.15 -13.27 5.93
CA ILE A 82 6.71 -14.62 5.83
C ILE A 82 7.78 -14.83 6.92
N ASP A 83 8.63 -13.85 7.16
CA ASP A 83 9.70 -13.96 8.14
C ASP A 83 9.15 -13.97 9.58
N GLU A 84 8.13 -13.16 9.86
CA GLU A 84 7.42 -13.21 11.15
C GLU A 84 6.68 -14.52 11.35
N GLN A 85 6.02 -15.05 10.31
CA GLN A 85 5.39 -16.37 10.35
C GLN A 85 6.39 -17.46 10.73
N ARG A 86 7.58 -17.44 10.12
CA ARG A 86 8.66 -18.40 10.43
C ARG A 86 9.13 -18.25 11.88
N ARG A 87 9.21 -17.01 12.38
CA ARG A 87 9.69 -16.70 13.73
C ARG A 87 8.70 -17.11 14.82
N SER A 88 7.43 -16.80 14.65
CA SER A 88 6.39 -17.01 15.66
C SER A 88 5.82 -18.43 15.68
N GLY A 89 5.95 -19.16 14.55
CA GLY A 89 5.31 -20.46 14.35
C GLY A 89 3.79 -20.41 14.24
N HIS A 90 3.19 -19.21 14.14
CA HIS A 90 1.74 -19.07 13.93
C HIS A 90 1.32 -19.52 12.53
N HIS A 91 0.04 -19.89 12.40
CA HIS A 91 -0.52 -20.33 11.13
C HIS A 91 -0.49 -19.18 10.10
N GLY A 92 -0.10 -19.44 8.86
CA GLY A 92 0.09 -18.40 7.82
C GLY A 92 -1.14 -17.52 7.53
N ARG A 93 -2.35 -18.01 7.85
CA ARG A 93 -3.59 -17.20 7.78
C ARG A 93 -3.58 -15.98 8.70
N ASN A 94 -2.79 -16.00 9.78
CA ASN A 94 -2.63 -14.88 10.68
C ASN A 94 -1.88 -13.70 10.05
N TYR A 95 -1.18 -13.95 8.95
CA TYR A 95 -0.38 -12.98 8.22
C TYR A 95 -0.98 -12.66 6.84
N GLN A 96 -2.20 -13.15 6.59
CA GLN A 96 -2.99 -12.74 5.43
C GLN A 96 -3.55 -11.36 5.72
N ASN A 97 -2.87 -10.35 5.20
CA ASN A 97 -3.27 -8.96 5.35
C ASN A 97 -3.64 -8.34 4.00
N SER A 98 -4.55 -7.37 4.04
CA SER A 98 -4.90 -6.52 2.90
C SER A 98 -4.40 -5.11 3.16
N LEU A 99 -3.79 -4.48 2.16
CA LEU A 99 -3.50 -3.05 2.20
C LEU A 99 -4.83 -2.29 2.33
N MET A 100 -4.93 -1.43 3.34
CA MET A 100 -6.15 -0.68 3.63
C MET A 100 -5.96 0.83 3.47
N LEU A 101 -4.80 1.35 3.86
CA LEU A 101 -4.52 2.79 3.86
C LEU A 101 -3.08 3.05 3.45
N VAL A 102 -2.91 4.08 2.63
CA VAL A 102 -1.62 4.68 2.29
C VAL A 102 -1.64 6.10 2.83
N THR A 103 -0.80 6.39 3.81
CA THR A 103 -0.62 7.75 4.33
C THR A 103 0.64 8.35 3.73
N ILE A 104 0.49 9.48 3.05
CA ILE A 104 1.59 10.25 2.47
C ILE A 104 1.77 11.49 3.33
N THR A 105 2.88 11.56 4.07
CA THR A 105 3.12 12.67 4.99
C THR A 105 3.68 13.89 4.27
N ASP A 106 4.66 13.65 3.40
CA ASP A 106 5.37 14.67 2.62
C ASP A 106 5.89 14.03 1.31
N ASN A 107 6.86 14.66 0.64
CA ASN A 107 7.48 14.11 -0.58
C ASN A 107 8.43 12.93 -0.32
N ILE A 108 8.78 12.67 0.94
CA ILE A 108 9.84 11.74 1.31
C ILE A 108 9.36 10.58 2.16
N LYS A 109 8.16 10.61 2.75
CA LYS A 109 7.67 9.56 3.64
C LYS A 109 6.28 9.04 3.25
N VAL A 110 6.18 7.72 3.17
CA VAL A 110 4.93 6.98 3.00
C VAL A 110 4.81 5.92 4.09
N THR A 111 3.61 5.79 4.64
CA THR A 111 3.25 4.70 5.53
C THR A 111 2.18 3.84 4.87
N LEU A 112 2.41 2.53 4.78
CA LEU A 112 1.42 1.58 4.32
C LEU A 112 0.81 0.85 5.53
N TRP A 113 -0.51 0.88 5.64
CA TRP A 113 -1.25 0.19 6.69
C TRP A 113 -1.99 -1.03 6.15
N TYR A 114 -1.69 -2.17 6.76
CA TYR A 114 -2.26 -3.48 6.42
C TYR A 114 -3.12 -4.01 7.56
N VAL A 115 -4.27 -4.59 7.21
CA VAL A 115 -5.18 -5.23 8.18
C VAL A 115 -5.32 -6.73 7.90
N GLY A 116 -5.21 -7.54 8.94
CA GLY A 116 -5.31 -9.01 8.89
C GLY A 116 -6.64 -9.56 9.40
N THR A 117 -6.93 -10.83 9.10
CA THR A 117 -8.21 -11.49 9.45
C THR A 117 -8.15 -12.47 10.63
N GLY A 118 -6.98 -12.74 11.20
CA GLY A 118 -6.80 -13.80 12.22
C GLY A 118 -6.25 -13.34 13.57
N VAL A 119 -5.56 -12.20 13.59
CA VAL A 119 -4.95 -11.55 14.77
C VAL A 119 -4.90 -10.06 14.48
N ASN A 120 -4.86 -9.24 15.53
CA ASN A 120 -4.74 -7.78 15.43
C ASN A 120 -3.33 -7.37 14.96
N THR A 121 -2.88 -7.91 13.83
CA THR A 121 -1.63 -7.59 13.15
C THR A 121 -1.87 -6.41 12.22
N GLU A 122 -2.14 -5.27 12.84
CA GLU A 122 -1.95 -4.00 12.18
C GLU A 122 -0.46 -3.85 11.88
N TRP A 123 -0.12 -3.69 10.60
CA TRP A 123 1.24 -3.36 10.19
C TRP A 123 1.26 -2.00 9.53
N ASP A 124 1.94 -1.06 10.17
CA ASP A 124 2.35 0.19 9.54
C ASP A 124 3.83 0.11 9.22
N GLU A 125 4.12 0.12 7.93
CA GLU A 125 5.48 0.07 7.42
C GLU A 125 5.81 1.39 6.74
N SER A 126 6.93 1.99 7.14
CA SER A 126 7.36 3.30 6.65
C SER A 126 8.44 3.16 5.59
N PHE A 127 8.28 3.93 4.53
CA PHE A 127 9.25 4.04 3.45
C PHE A 127 9.70 5.49 3.34
N PHE A 128 11.00 5.69 3.15
CA PHE A 128 11.58 6.99 2.91
C PHE A 128 12.17 7.09 1.51
N LYS A 129 12.16 8.28 0.92
CA LYS A 129 12.81 8.52 -0.37
C LYS A 129 14.26 8.93 -0.14
N ASP A 130 15.21 8.20 -0.72
CA ASP A 130 16.63 8.51 -0.65
C ASP A 130 17.01 9.69 -1.56
N GLU A 131 18.27 10.14 -1.48
CA GLU A 131 18.80 11.23 -2.30
C GLU A 131 18.77 10.95 -3.82
N ASN A 132 18.66 9.68 -4.21
CA ASN A 132 18.58 9.23 -5.59
C ASN A 132 17.12 9.08 -6.08
N GLY A 133 16.13 9.35 -5.22
CA GLY A 133 14.72 9.22 -5.54
C GLY A 133 14.16 7.80 -5.38
N ASN A 134 14.89 6.88 -4.76
CA ASN A 134 14.42 5.52 -4.49
C ASN A 134 13.68 5.43 -3.15
N TRP A 135 12.62 4.63 -3.10
CA TRP A 135 11.94 4.33 -1.85
C TRP A 135 12.68 3.21 -1.08
N ILE A 136 13.16 3.55 0.11
CA ILE A 136 13.87 2.66 1.04
C ILE A 136 12.96 2.28 2.21
N TYR A 137 12.97 1.00 2.56
CA TYR A 137 12.26 0.48 3.73
C TYR A 137 12.97 0.89 5.02
N VAL A 138 12.22 1.37 6.01
CA VAL A 138 12.76 1.68 7.34
C VAL A 138 12.17 0.72 8.36
N GLU A 139 13.01 -0.17 8.89
CA GLU A 139 12.64 -1.09 9.97
C GLU A 139 12.19 -0.30 11.20
N ARG A 140 11.12 -0.76 11.85
CA ARG A 140 10.73 -0.26 13.17
C ARG A 140 11.88 -0.56 14.15
N GLY A 141 12.47 0.51 14.71
CA GLY A 141 13.44 0.43 15.81
C GLY A 141 12.80 0.04 17.14
#